data_AF-A0A9E1TTL7-F1
#
_entry.id   AF-A0A9E1TTL7-F1
#
_cell.length_a   1.000
_cell.length_b   1.000
_cell.length_c   1.000
_cell.angle_alpha   90.00
_cell.angle_beta   90.00
_cell.angle_gamma   90.00
#
_symmetry.space_group_name_H-M   'P 1'
#
loop_
_entity.id
_entity.type
_entity.pdbx_description
1 polymer ?
#
loop_
_entity_poly.entity_id
_entity_poly.type
_entity_poly.pdbx_seq_one_letter_code
_entity_poly.pdbx_strand_id
1 'polypeptide(L)'
;DGASVCLAPWPSDGHPDHDVCGRVAAIVAAEAGVTLISFPVWSWNWDDPSGPQIPFPQAARFDLDNDLLGRKRAGIDAYASQIRPEDGRRPVLPAEFLAHFTRPAEVFLLPPDWLPDGRSGPRT
;
A
#
# COMPACT_ATOMS: atom_id res chain seq x y z
N ASP A 1 -21.45 9.76 9.61
CA ASP A 1 -20.59 9.64 8.42
C ASP A 1 -19.14 9.57 8.84
N GLY A 2 -18.46 8.49 8.46
CA GLY A 2 -17.06 8.23 8.78
C GLY A 2 -16.52 7.16 7.84
N ALA A 3 -15.19 7.07 7.69
CA ALA A 3 -14.58 6.02 6.89
C ALA A 3 -14.86 4.65 7.55
N SER A 4 -15.28 3.65 6.77
CA SER A 4 -15.46 2.27 7.25
C SER A 4 -14.15 1.46 7.26
N VAL A 5 -13.12 1.99 6.59
CA VAL A 5 -11.81 1.34 6.40
C VAL A 5 -10.70 2.36 6.60
N CYS A 6 -9.62 1.93 7.26
CA CYS A 6 -8.34 2.61 7.32
C CYS A 6 -7.36 1.92 6.35
N LEU A 7 -6.73 2.69 5.47
CA LEU A 7 -5.66 2.22 4.59
C LEU A 7 -4.33 2.75 5.10
N ALA A 8 -3.33 1.88 5.28
CA ALA A 8 -2.00 2.29 5.70
C ALA A 8 -0.89 1.41 5.08
N PRO A 9 0.38 1.88 5.07
CA PRO A 9 1.50 1.04 4.68
C PRO A 9 1.59 -0.21 5.56
N TRP A 10 2.05 -1.31 4.97
CA TRP A 10 2.32 -2.54 5.72
C TRP A 10 3.36 -2.28 6.83
N PRO A 11 3.12 -2.69 8.09
CA PRO A 11 4.02 -2.37 9.21
C PRO A 11 5.42 -3.02 9.16
N SER A 12 5.67 -3.87 8.16
CA SER A 12 6.96 -4.50 7.87
C SER A 12 7.44 -4.17 6.45
N ASP A 13 7.08 -2.99 5.95
CA ASP A 13 7.44 -2.50 4.61
C ASP A 13 8.94 -2.19 4.47
N GLY A 14 9.63 -1.97 5.58
CA GLY A 14 11.08 -1.82 5.64
C GLY A 14 11.57 -0.38 5.54
N HIS A 15 10.67 0.58 5.28
CA HIS A 15 10.94 2.01 5.48
C HIS A 15 10.47 2.42 6.89
N PRO A 16 11.32 3.01 7.76
CA PRO A 16 10.97 3.28 9.16
C PRO A 16 9.66 4.06 9.34
N ASP A 17 9.43 5.08 8.50
CA ASP A 17 8.20 5.88 8.58
C ASP A 17 6.95 5.08 8.17
N HIS A 18 7.07 4.17 7.20
CA HIS A 18 5.97 3.30 6.77
C HIS A 18 5.63 2.30 7.87
N ASP A 19 6.66 1.69 8.45
CA ASP A 19 6.53 0.72 9.52
C ASP A 19 5.86 1.34 10.76
N VAL A 20 6.25 2.57 11.12
CA VAL A 20 5.60 3.33 12.21
C VAL A 20 4.16 3.68 11.85
N CYS A 21 3.92 4.19 10.63
CA CYS A 21 2.58 4.57 10.17
C CYS A 21 1.62 3.37 10.19
N GLY A 22 2.04 2.21 9.69
CA GLY A 22 1.25 0.97 9.74
C GLY A 22 0.93 0.51 11.16
N ARG A 23 1.90 0.56 12.07
CA ARG A 23 1.65 0.22 13.50
C ARG A 23 0.68 1.18 14.17
N VAL A 24 0.82 2.49 13.94
CA VAL A 24 -0.10 3.49 14.50
C VAL A 24 -1.50 3.33 13.91
N ALA A 25 -1.61 3.08 12.59
CA ALA A 25 -2.88 2.82 11.94
C ALA A 25 -3.59 1.60 12.52
N ALA A 26 -2.87 0.54 12.88
CA ALA A 26 -3.45 -0.63 13.55
C ALA A 26 -4.08 -0.30 14.91
N ILE A 27 -3.40 0.54 15.71
CA ILE A 27 -3.93 0.99 17.01
C ILE A 27 -5.20 1.82 16.79
N VAL A 28 -5.12 2.85 15.93
CA VAL A 28 -6.23 3.78 15.69
C VAL A 28 -7.44 3.07 15.04
N ALA A 29 -7.21 2.15 14.10
CA ALA A 29 -8.27 1.39 13.47
C ALA A 29 -9.00 0.49 14.48
N ALA A 30 -8.27 -0.15 15.40
CA ALA A 30 -8.84 -0.94 16.46
C ALA A 30 -9.67 -0.09 17.45
N GLU A 31 -9.15 1.07 17.86
CA GLU A 31 -9.85 2.00 18.75
C GLU A 31 -11.12 2.58 18.11
N ALA A 32 -11.06 2.89 16.81
CA ALA A 32 -12.20 3.40 16.05
C ALA A 32 -13.18 2.31 15.60
N GLY A 33 -12.85 1.02 15.79
CA GLY A 33 -13.68 -0.10 15.35
C GLY A 33 -13.81 -0.24 13.83
N VAL A 34 -12.85 0.28 13.06
CA VAL A 34 -12.84 0.22 11.59
C VAL A 34 -11.83 -0.82 11.09
N THR A 35 -12.04 -1.34 9.89
CA THR A 35 -11.13 -2.35 9.32
C THR A 35 -9.82 -1.70 8.85
N LEU A 36 -8.67 -2.25 9.23
CA LEU A 36 -7.39 -1.89 8.64
C LEU A 36 -7.13 -2.77 7.40
N ILE A 37 -6.81 -2.14 6.28
CA ILE A 37 -6.24 -2.78 5.10
C ILE A 37 -4.84 -2.19 4.89
N SER A 38 -3.85 -3.06 4.72
CA SER A 38 -2.47 -2.61 4.52
C SER A 38 -2.07 -2.65 3.05
N PHE A 39 -1.03 -1.92 2.66
CA PHE A 39 -0.45 -2.00 1.31
C PHE A 39 1.08 -1.92 1.34
N PRO A 40 1.79 -2.76 0.57
CA PRO A 40 3.25 -2.66 0.40
C PRO A 40 3.62 -1.44 -0.44
N VAL A 41 4.68 -0.75 -0.05
CA VAL A 41 5.25 0.40 -0.77
C VAL A 41 6.73 0.16 -1.08
N TRP A 42 7.57 0.03 -0.07
CA TRP A 42 9.01 -0.15 -0.18
C TRP A 42 9.41 -1.62 -0.34
N SER A 43 8.59 -2.55 0.16
CA SER A 43 8.88 -3.99 0.08
C SER A 43 9.00 -4.54 -1.32
N TRP A 44 8.37 -3.88 -2.30
CA TRP A 44 8.55 -4.20 -3.71
C TRP A 44 10.01 -4.22 -4.20
N ASN A 45 10.89 -3.47 -3.54
CA ASN A 45 12.28 -3.30 -3.93
C ASN A 45 13.25 -4.27 -3.26
N TRP A 46 12.85 -4.93 -2.19
CA TRP A 46 13.74 -5.81 -1.41
C TRP A 46 13.17 -7.20 -1.16
N ASP A 47 11.86 -7.42 -1.28
CA ASP A 47 11.26 -8.72 -1.02
C ASP A 47 11.73 -9.77 -2.03
N ASP A 48 12.05 -10.97 -1.55
CA ASP A 48 12.54 -12.07 -2.37
C ASP A 48 11.39 -12.96 -2.84
N PRO A 49 11.09 -13.05 -4.14
CA PRO A 49 10.04 -13.92 -4.65
C PRO A 49 10.24 -15.41 -4.32
N SER A 50 11.46 -15.86 -4.04
CA SER A 50 11.75 -17.25 -3.67
C SER A 50 11.39 -17.60 -2.21
N GLY A 51 11.27 -16.57 -1.37
CA GLY A 51 10.92 -16.68 0.04
C GLY A 51 10.31 -15.37 0.54
N PRO A 52 9.10 -15.01 0.09
CA PRO A 52 8.56 -13.67 0.29
C PRO A 52 8.20 -13.43 1.75
N GLN A 53 8.54 -12.24 2.25
CA GLN A 53 8.11 -11.73 3.54
C GLN A 53 6.72 -11.10 3.45
N ILE A 54 6.33 -10.56 2.29
CA ILE A 54 4.96 -10.09 2.08
C ILE A 54 4.00 -11.28 2.30
N PRO A 55 2.93 -11.14 3.11
CA PRO A 55 1.98 -12.22 3.36
C PRO A 55 1.02 -12.38 2.17
N PHE A 56 1.52 -12.84 1.02
CA PHE A 56 0.73 -13.04 -0.20
C PHE A 56 -0.57 -13.87 -0.02
N PRO A 57 -0.68 -14.83 0.92
CA PRO A 57 -1.97 -15.47 1.20
C PRO A 57 -3.10 -14.50 1.64
N GLN A 58 -2.75 -13.32 2.16
CA GLN A 58 -3.68 -12.25 2.55
C GLN A 58 -3.85 -11.19 1.43
N ALA A 59 -3.12 -11.33 0.33
CA ALA A 59 -3.07 -10.33 -0.72
C ALA A 59 -4.31 -10.40 -1.62
N ALA A 60 -4.95 -9.26 -1.79
CA ALA A 60 -5.97 -9.04 -2.80
C ALA A 60 -5.44 -8.11 -3.89
N ARG A 61 -5.67 -8.50 -5.14
CA ARG A 61 -5.39 -7.68 -6.32
C ARG A 61 -6.61 -6.80 -6.60
N PHE A 62 -6.37 -5.51 -6.78
CA PHE A 62 -7.36 -4.54 -7.22
C PHE A 62 -6.99 -4.01 -8.60
N ASP A 63 -7.72 -4.45 -9.63
CA ASP A 63 -7.49 -4.01 -11.00
C ASP A 63 -7.95 -2.56 -11.20
N LEU A 64 -7.09 -1.76 -11.82
CA LEU A 64 -7.38 -0.38 -12.17
C LEU A 64 -7.90 -0.35 -13.60
N ASP A 65 -9.06 0.27 -13.80
CA ASP A 65 -9.48 0.63 -15.14
C ASP A 65 -8.56 1.72 -15.72
N ASN A 66 -8.74 2.02 -17.01
CA ASN A 66 -7.89 2.99 -17.70
C ASN A 66 -8.01 4.41 -17.14
N ASP A 67 -9.18 4.80 -16.62
CA ASP A 67 -9.37 6.13 -16.03
C ASP A 67 -8.60 6.24 -14.72
N LEU A 68 -8.78 5.27 -13.82
CA LEU A 68 -8.11 5.25 -12.52
C LEU A 68 -6.59 5.09 -12.68
N LEU A 69 -6.13 4.28 -13.63
CA LEU A 69 -4.70 4.17 -13.96
C LEU A 69 -4.14 5.50 -14.49
N GLY A 70 -4.89 6.21 -15.34
CA GLY A 70 -4.51 7.53 -15.83
C GLY A 70 -4.38 8.55 -14.69
N ARG A 71 -5.36 8.58 -13.78
CA ARG A 71 -5.36 9.45 -12.60
C ARG A 71 -4.21 9.12 -11.64
N LYS A 72 -3.91 7.84 -11.43
CA LYS A 72 -2.77 7.41 -10.61
C LYS A 72 -1.45 7.91 -11.20
N ARG A 73 -1.25 7.76 -12.51
CA ARG A 73 -0.04 8.25 -13.20
C ARG A 73 0.10 9.77 -13.08
N ALA A 74 -0.97 10.51 -13.33
CA ALA A 74 -0.97 11.96 -13.15
C ALA A 74 -0.65 12.36 -11.70
N GLY A 75 -1.15 11.61 -10.72
CA GLY A 75 -0.83 11.79 -9.31
C GLY A 75 0.67 11.61 -9.01
N ILE A 76 1.29 10.55 -9.54
CA ILE A 76 2.73 10.31 -9.42
C ILE A 76 3.52 11.45 -10.09
N ASP A 77 3.15 11.83 -11.30
CA ASP A 77 3.83 12.86 -12.09
C ASP A 77 3.81 14.26 -11.43
N ALA A 78 2.81 14.52 -10.58
CA ALA A 78 2.71 15.77 -9.82
C ALA A 78 3.83 15.93 -8.77
N TYR A 79 4.44 14.83 -8.30
CA TYR A 79 5.55 14.85 -7.33
C TYR A 79 6.91 14.91 -8.01
N ALA A 80 7.11 15.92 -8.86
CA ALA A 80 8.29 16.04 -9.73
C ALA A 80 9.63 15.94 -8.99
N SER A 81 9.75 16.52 -7.78
CA SER A 81 10.99 16.46 -6.98
C SER A 81 11.33 15.05 -6.47
N GLN A 82 10.37 14.13 -6.47
CA GLN A 82 10.58 12.74 -6.05
C GLN A 82 11.05 11.86 -7.21
N ILE A 83 10.59 12.17 -8.43
CA ILE A 83 10.76 11.30 -9.61
C ILE A 83 11.74 11.84 -10.65
N ARG A 84 12.13 13.11 -10.56
CA ARG A 84 13.12 13.75 -11.43
C ARG A 84 14.41 14.06 -10.66
N PRO A 85 15.58 14.05 -11.33
CA PRO A 85 16.80 14.60 -10.76
C PRO A 85 16.63 16.08 -10.40
N GLU A 86 17.19 16.48 -9.26
CA GLU A 86 17.21 17.87 -8.78
C GLU A 86 18.62 18.18 -8.26
N ASP A 87 19.19 19.32 -8.67
CA ASP A 87 20.52 19.79 -8.25
C ASP A 87 21.65 18.74 -8.38
N GLY A 88 21.63 17.95 -9.47
CA GLY A 88 22.63 16.91 -9.73
C GLY A 88 22.47 15.64 -8.89
N ARG A 89 21.41 15.55 -8.06
CA ARG A 89 21.08 14.34 -7.30
C ARG A 89 20.18 13.42 -8.11
N ARG A 90 20.28 12.12 -7.84
CA ARG A 90 19.37 11.11 -8.38
C ARG A 90 17.97 11.31 -7.80
N PRO A 91 16.90 10.95 -8.53
CA PRO A 91 15.55 10.98 -7.98
C PRO A 91 15.47 10.08 -6.74
N VAL A 92 14.61 10.47 -5.79
CA VAL A 92 14.31 9.66 -4.59
C VAL A 92 13.66 8.35 -5.00
N LEU A 93 12.75 8.39 -5.98
CA LEU A 93 12.07 7.23 -6.54
C LEU A 93 12.60 6.96 -7.96
N PRO A 94 13.54 6.01 -8.12
CA PRO A 94 14.07 5.69 -9.44
C PRO A 94 13.04 4.95 -10.30
N ALA A 95 13.31 4.84 -11.61
CA ALA A 95 12.35 4.31 -12.57
C ALA A 95 11.94 2.86 -12.27
N GLU A 96 12.86 2.03 -11.77
CA GLU A 96 12.60 0.67 -11.33
C GLU A 96 11.62 0.60 -10.16
N PHE A 97 11.68 1.55 -9.23
CA PHE A 97 10.69 1.66 -8.14
C PHE A 97 9.31 2.02 -8.73
N LEU A 98 9.27 3.05 -9.59
CA LEU A 98 8.02 3.51 -10.22
C LEU A 98 7.36 2.46 -11.13
N ALA A 99 8.13 1.50 -11.67
CA ALA A 99 7.60 0.40 -12.45
C ALA A 99 6.63 -0.50 -11.65
N HIS A 100 6.73 -0.54 -10.32
CA HIS A 100 5.76 -1.25 -9.47
C HIS A 100 4.42 -0.49 -9.37
N PHE A 101 4.47 0.84 -9.34
CA PHE A 101 3.30 1.69 -9.14
C PHE A 101 2.62 2.12 -10.45
N THR A 102 3.19 1.82 -11.61
CA THR A 102 2.58 2.12 -12.92
C THR A 102 1.86 0.92 -13.55
N ARG A 103 1.81 -0.21 -12.84
CA ARG A 103 1.05 -1.42 -13.17
C ARG A 103 -0.46 -1.15 -13.18
N PRO A 104 -1.26 -1.93 -13.94
CA PRO A 104 -2.71 -1.77 -14.01
C PRO A 104 -3.45 -2.37 -12.81
N ALA A 105 -2.78 -2.53 -11.66
CA ALA A 105 -3.39 -3.02 -10.43
C ALA A 105 -2.59 -2.61 -9.21
N GLU A 106 -3.28 -2.56 -8.08
CA GLU A 106 -2.70 -2.46 -6.75
C GLU A 106 -2.82 -3.79 -6.01
N VAL A 107 -1.96 -3.98 -5.02
CA VAL A 107 -2.04 -5.11 -4.09
C VAL A 107 -2.31 -4.57 -2.70
N PHE A 108 -3.33 -5.12 -2.06
CA PHE A 108 -3.70 -4.83 -0.68
C PHE A 108 -3.59 -6.09 0.16
N LEU A 109 -3.20 -5.95 1.42
CA LEU A 109 -3.19 -7.02 2.40
C LEU A 109 -4.44 -6.87 3.26
N LEU A 110 -5.36 -7.81 3.08
CA LEU A 110 -6.62 -7.86 3.81
C LEU A 110 -6.39 -8.50 5.18
N PRO A 111 -7.13 -8.08 6.23
CA PRO A 111 -7.02 -8.75 7.50
C PRO A 111 -7.49 -10.21 7.38
N PRO A 112 -6.99 -11.13 8.22
CA PRO A 112 -7.31 -12.56 8.11
C PRO A 112 -8.81 -12.90 8.18
N ASP A 113 -9.62 -12.05 8.80
CA ASP A 113 -11.07 -12.18 8.99
C ASP A 113 -11.89 -11.43 7.93
N TRP A 114 -11.25 -10.93 6.86
CA TRP A 114 -11.95 -10.24 5.78
C TRP A 114 -12.92 -11.18 5.06
N LEU A 115 -14.22 -10.87 5.14
CA LEU A 115 -15.25 -11.53 4.33
C LEU A 115 -15.53 -10.71 3.05
N PRO A 116 -15.57 -11.34 1.86
CA PRO A 116 -15.71 -10.66 0.56
C PRO A 116 -16.96 -9.77 0.41
N ASP A 117 -17.95 -9.94 1.27
CA ASP A 117 -19.25 -9.26 1.28
C ASP A 117 -19.32 -8.08 2.29
N GLY A 118 -18.18 -7.66 2.85
CA GLY A 118 -18.09 -6.44 3.67
C GLY A 118 -18.66 -6.57 5.08
N ARG A 119 -18.95 -7.79 5.54
CA ARG A 119 -19.35 -8.06 6.93
C ARG A 119 -18.11 -8.52 7.69
N SER A 120 -17.60 -7.70 8.60
CA SER A 120 -16.71 -8.21 9.64
C SER A 120 -17.49 -9.24 10.47
N GLY A 121 -17.01 -10.49 10.52
CA GLY A 121 -17.61 -11.53 11.37
C GLY A 121 -17.57 -11.15 12.86
N PRO A 122 -18.40 -11.78 13.71
CA PRO A 122 -18.41 -11.46 15.13
C PRO A 122 -17.06 -11.78 15.77
N ARG A 123 -16.47 -10.78 16.43
CA ARG A 123 -15.34 -10.95 17.34
C ARG A 123 -15.85 -11.70 18.57
N THR A 124 -15.53 -12.99 18.69
CA THR A 124 -15.67 -13.78 19.92
C THR A 124 -14.58 -13.43 20.92
#